data_AF-A0A662VRF4-F1
#
_entry.id   AF-A0A662VRF4-F1
#
_cell.length_a   1.000
_cell.length_b   1.000
_cell.length_c   1.000
_cell.angle_alpha   90.00
_cell.angle_beta   90.00
_cell.angle_gamma   90.00
#
_symmetry.space_group_name_H-M   'P 1'
#
loop_
_entity.id
_entity.type
_entity.pdbx_description
1 polymer ?
#
loop_
_entity_poly.entity_id
_entity_poly.type
_entity_poly.pdbx_seq_one_letter_code
_entity_poly.pdbx_strand_id
1 'polypeptide(L)' 'MPRTLELLKKSPAVKAYEVLDFKQGKNFYFLKVKAKLVDGSEFYIGEFVSESADEFRNLFEVVKLAEHL' A
#
# COMPACT_ATOMS: atom_id res chain seq x y z
N MET A 1 9.64 6.20 5.98
CA MET A 1 8.21 6.33 5.67
C MET A 1 7.99 5.65 4.32
N PRO A 2 6.91 4.88 4.10
CA PRO A 2 6.64 4.28 2.78
C PRO A 2 6.60 5.36 1.68
N ARG A 3 7.24 5.08 0.55
CA ARG A 3 7.42 6.07 -0.54
C ARG A 3 6.08 6.57 -1.06
N THR A 4 5.06 5.70 -1.09
CA THR A 4 3.70 6.08 -1.51
C THR A 4 3.11 7.18 -0.63
N LEU A 5 3.27 7.10 0.70
CA LEU A 5 2.71 8.12 1.60
C LEU A 5 3.34 9.49 1.39
N GLU A 6 4.65 9.54 1.12
CA GLU A 6 5.34 10.79 0.81
C GLU A 6 4.84 11.41 -0.50
N LEU A 7 4.63 10.59 -1.54
CA LEU A 7 4.10 11.03 -2.82
C LEU A 7 2.66 11.53 -2.70
N LEU A 8 1.81 10.81 -1.96
CA LEU A 8 0.43 11.22 -1.72
C LEU A 8 0.34 12.53 -0.96
N LYS A 9 1.23 12.74 0.02
CA LYS A 9 1.26 13.99 0.82
C LYS A 9 1.71 15.20 0.00
N LYS A 10 2.60 15.01 -0.98
CA LYS A 10 3.19 16.10 -1.78
C LYS A 10 2.42 16.39 -3.08
N SER A 11 1.60 15.46 -3.55
CA SER A 11 0.92 15.59 -4.84
C SER A 11 -0.25 16.57 -4.75
N PRO A 12 -0.29 17.63 -5.59
CA PRO A 12 -1.43 18.54 -5.65
C PRO A 12 -2.69 17.90 -6.25
N ALA A 13 -2.55 16.75 -6.92
CA ALA A 13 -3.68 16.00 -7.45
C ALA A 13 -4.46 15.24 -6.36
N VAL A 14 -3.85 15.03 -5.19
CA VAL A 14 -4.44 14.29 -4.07
C VAL A 14 -5.10 15.26 -3.12
N LYS A 15 -6.41 15.09 -2.90
CA LYS A 15 -7.20 15.86 -1.95
C LYS A 15 -7.07 15.34 -0.52
N ALA A 16 -7.10 14.02 -0.37
CA ALA A 16 -6.95 13.32 0.91
C ALA A 16 -6.53 11.86 0.66
N TYR A 17 -5.97 11.21 1.66
CA TYR A 17 -5.74 9.77 1.64
C TYR A 17 -5.97 9.15 3.02
N GLU A 18 -6.28 7.86 3.02
CA GLU A 18 -6.54 7.03 4.20
C GLU A 18 -5.73 5.74 4.09
N VAL A 19 -4.97 5.41 5.13
CA VAL A 19 -4.29 4.11 5.23
C VAL A 19 -5.32 3.08 5.65
N LEU A 20 -5.59 2.11 4.78
CA LEU A 20 -6.57 1.04 5.00
C LEU A 20 -5.96 -0.17 5.69
N ASP A 21 -4.71 -0.50 5.37
CA ASP A 21 -3.97 -1.60 5.99
C ASP A 21 -2.48 -1.28 5.97
N PHE A 22 -1.78 -1.66 7.03
CA PHE A 22 -0.33 -1.56 7.11
C PHE A 22 0.21 -2.72 7.94
N LYS A 23 1.03 -3.55 7.31
CA LYS A 23 1.69 -4.70 7.93
C LYS A 23 3.18 -4.59 7.72
N GLN A 24 3.96 -4.84 8.76
CA GLN A 24 5.42 -4.75 8.71
C GLN A 24 6.03 -5.98 9.36
N GLY A 25 7.03 -6.54 8.69
CA GLY A 25 7.92 -7.55 9.22
C GLY A 25 9.35 -7.04 9.33
N LYS A 26 10.29 -7.93 9.64
CA LYS A 26 11.71 -7.56 9.81
C LYS A 26 12.33 -7.01 8.53
N ASN A 27 11.99 -7.59 7.38
CA ASN A 27 12.59 -7.29 6.08
C ASN A 27 11.54 -6.91 5.01
N PHE A 28 10.29 -6.64 5.41
CA PHE A 28 9.21 -6.32 4.49
C PHE A 28 8.19 -5.35 5.07
N TYR A 29 7.44 -4.69 4.19
CA TYR A 29 6.16 -4.09 4.54
C TYR A 29 5.12 -4.22 3.42
N PHE A 30 3.86 -4.21 3.83
CA PHE A 30 2.69 -4.05 3.00
C PHE A 30 1.92 -2.81 3.44
N LEU A 31 1.44 -2.05 2.47
CA LEU A 31 0.65 -0.85 2.68
C LEU A 31 -0.53 -0.85 1.69
N LYS A 32 -1.74 -0.66 2.20
CA LYS A 32 -2.96 -0.41 1.41
C LYS A 32 -3.48 0.98 1.73
N VAL A 33 -3.69 1.79 0.71
CA VAL A 33 -4.13 3.19 0.85
C VAL A 33 -5.30 3.45 -0.09
N LYS A 34 -6.29 4.19 0.41
CA LYS A 34 -7.30 4.84 -0.42
C LYS A 34 -6.93 6.31 -0.58
N ALA A 35 -6.81 6.78 -1.82
CA ALA A 35 -6.58 8.17 -2.14
C ALA A 35 -7.81 8.76 -2.84
N LYS A 36 -8.19 9.98 -2.44
CA LYS A 36 -9.21 10.78 -3.11
C LYS A 36 -8.52 11.89 -3.89
N LEU A 37 -8.80 11.98 -5.18
CA LEU A 37 -8.27 13.03 -6.03
C LEU A 37 -9.12 14.30 -5.96
N VAL A 38 -8.57 15.40 -6.47
CA VAL A 38 -9.23 16.71 -6.52
C VAL A 38 -10.49 16.72 -7.40
N ASP A 39 -10.55 15.86 -8.41
CA ASP A 39 -11.72 15.67 -9.29
C ASP A 39 -12.84 14.81 -8.64
N GLY A 40 -12.58 14.28 -7.44
CA GLY A 40 -13.51 13.42 -6.70
C GLY A 40 -13.32 11.92 -6.95
N SER A 41 -12.49 11.52 -7.90
CA SER A 41 -12.15 10.13 -8.18
C SER A 41 -11.43 9.47 -7.00
N GLU A 42 -11.65 8.17 -6.80
CA GLU A 42 -11.01 7.40 -5.73
C GLU A 42 -10.09 6.32 -6.30
N PHE A 43 -8.89 6.20 -5.75
CA PHE A 43 -7.88 5.22 -6.15
C PHE A 43 -7.46 4.37 -4.95
N TYR A 44 -7.28 3.08 -5.18
CA TYR A 44 -6.75 2.15 -4.19
C TYR A 44 -5.32 1.76 -4.60
N ILE A 45 -4.38 1.95 -3.69
CA ILE A 45 -2.95 1.72 -3.92
C ILE A 45 -2.49 0.63 -2.95
N GLY A 46 -1.89 -0.42 -3.49
CA GLY A 46 -1.15 -1.42 -2.74
C GLY A 46 0.34 -1.24 -2.99
N GLU A 47 1.11 -1.06 -1.92
CA GLU A 47 2.57 -1.06 -1.96
C GLU A 47 3.09 -2.25 -1.17
N PHE A 48 3.97 -3.03 -1.80
CA PHE A 48 4.63 -4.15 -1.19
C PHE A 48 6.13 -4.04 -1.44
N VAL A 49 6.91 -4.09 -0.35
CA VAL A 49 8.37 -4.02 -0.41
C VAL A 49 8.93 -5.13 0.47
N SER A 50 9.90 -5.88 -0.07
CA SER A 50 10.64 -6.92 0.62
C SER A 50 12.10 -6.87 0.17
N GLU A 51 13.03 -7.14 1.09
CA GLU A 51 14.46 -7.28 0.77
C GLU A 51 14.79 -8.64 0.11
N SER A 52 13.86 -9.59 0.15
CA SER A 52 14.01 -10.93 -0.45
C SER A 52 12.90 -11.23 -1.47
N ALA A 53 13.31 -11.73 -2.65
CA ALA A 53 12.40 -12.15 -3.71
C ALA A 53 11.57 -13.40 -3.31
N ASP A 54 12.11 -14.27 -2.46
CA ASP A 54 11.40 -15.45 -1.97
C ASP A 54 10.38 -15.07 -0.88
N GLU A 55 10.70 -14.09 -0.03
CA GLU A 55 9.75 -13.51 0.92
C GLU A 55 8.61 -12.77 0.19
N PHE A 56 8.89 -12.15 -0.96
CA PHE A 56 7.88 -11.51 -1.80
C PHE A 56 6.82 -12.50 -2.28
N ARG A 57 7.23 -13.67 -2.81
CA ARG A 57 6.28 -14.70 -3.29
C ARG A 57 5.43 -15.27 -2.17
N ASN A 58 6.05 -15.68 -1.06
CA ASN A 58 5.32 -16.29 0.05
C ASN A 58 4.32 -15.33 0.67
N LEU A 59 4.70 -14.05 0.83
CA LEU A 59 3.81 -13.07 1.43
C LEU A 59 2.69 -12.63 0.46
N PHE A 60 2.96 -12.56 -0.85
CA PHE A 60 1.93 -12.31 -1.85
C PHE A 60 0.84 -13.40 -1.84
N GLU A 61 1.23 -14.67 -1.72
CA GLU A 61 0.31 -15.80 -1.56
C GLU A 61 -0.51 -15.68 -0.26
N VAL A 62 0.12 -15.35 0.87
CA VAL A 62 -0.56 -15.17 2.17
C VAL A 62 -1.57 -14.02 2.14
N VAL A 63 -1.21 -12.87 1.56
CA VAL A 63 -2.12 -11.72 1.43
C VAL A 63 -3.29 -12.06 0.52
N LYS A 64 -3.04 -12.76 -0.58
CA LYS A 64 -4.09 -13.20 -1.52
C LYS A 64 -5.07 -14.18 -0.89
N LEU A 65 -4.60 -15.09 -0.03
CA LEU A 65 -5.45 -15.99 0.75
C LEU A 65 -6.29 -15.24 1.80
N ALA A 66 -5.73 -14.21 2.43
CA ALA A 66 -6.42 -13.42 3.45
C ALA A 66 -7.51 -12.49 2.88
N GLU A 67 -7.48 -12.16 1.58
CA GLU A 67 -8.56 -11.39 0.92
C GLU A 67 -9.72 -12.26 0.42
N HIS A 68 -9.69 -13.59 0.64
CA HIS A 68 -10.75 -14.54 0.26
C HIS A 68 -11.42 -15.24 1.46
N LEU A 69 -11.15 -14.79 2.69
CA LEU A 69 -11.81 -15.21 3.94
C LEU A 69 -12.55 -14.02 4.55
#